data_AF-A0A7C2MU91-F1
#
_entry.id   AF-A0A7C2MU91-F1
#
_cell.length_a   1.000
_cell.length_b   1.000
_cell.length_c   1.000
_cell.angle_alpha   90.00
_cell.angle_beta   90.00
_cell.angle_gamma   90.00
#
_symmetry.space_group_name_H-M   'P 1'
#
loop_
_entity.id
_entity.type
_entity.pdbx_description
1 polymer ?
#
loop_
_entity_poly.entity_id
_entity_poly.type
_entity_poly.pdbx_seq_one_letter_code
_entity_poly.pdbx_strand_id
1 'polypeptide(L)'
;MAIDKAYRWRLLAERLQRRYSSSRYPAWRRGGGILNRIRSYHRKVRNILEEWARNVSLKIVGLSLRLGYAVARENLTGLIKALRKMPKDHRTKLIIMGYSRLGRWIDWQAMKHGAPIVIVDPRGTSSECPNCDSKLEENGYRRLRCPSCGFEADRDIVGKLNTRKRALEILGIKADFGELRTLQMTDVNPNRCGESMKRSEARGFDDDLRSPRPLRAGGGQLYYKN
;
A
#
# COMPACT_ATOMS: atom_id res chain seq x y z
N MET A 1 -12.96 -1.70 -11.41
CA MET A 1 -11.65 -1.88 -10.72
C MET A 1 -11.17 -3.33 -10.78
N ALA A 2 -9.89 -3.60 -10.47
CA ALA A 2 -9.32 -4.96 -10.45
C ALA A 2 -10.07 -5.92 -9.50
N ILE A 3 -10.57 -5.39 -8.38
CA ILE A 3 -11.42 -6.11 -7.42
C ILE A 3 -12.70 -6.62 -8.07
N ASP A 4 -13.40 -5.80 -8.86
CA ASP A 4 -14.63 -6.22 -9.56
C ASP A 4 -14.34 -7.32 -10.58
N LYS A 5 -13.22 -7.20 -11.31
CA LYS A 5 -12.78 -8.21 -12.28
C LYS A 5 -12.51 -9.54 -11.59
N ALA A 6 -11.80 -9.51 -10.45
CA ALA A 6 -11.56 -10.68 -9.62
C ALA A 6 -12.88 -11.26 -9.07
N TYR A 7 -13.80 -10.41 -8.61
CA TYR A 7 -15.10 -10.84 -8.10
C TYR A 7 -15.95 -11.54 -9.17
N ARG A 8 -15.96 -11.03 -10.41
CA ARG A 8 -16.64 -11.68 -11.56
C ARG A 8 -16.13 -13.10 -11.81
N TRP A 9 -14.81 -13.32 -11.85
CA TRP A 9 -14.25 -14.66 -12.04
C TRP A 9 -14.60 -15.62 -10.90
N ARG A 10 -14.70 -15.11 -9.68
CA ARG A 10 -15.17 -15.91 -8.55
C ARG A 10 -16.65 -16.31 -8.72
N LEU A 11 -17.52 -15.38 -9.11
CA LEU A 11 -18.94 -15.69 -9.35
C LEU A 11 -19.10 -16.76 -10.43
N LEU A 12 -18.25 -16.74 -11.47
CA LEU A 12 -18.23 -17.79 -12.48
C LEU A 12 -17.80 -19.15 -11.91
N ALA A 13 -16.81 -19.18 -11.02
CA ALA A 13 -16.40 -20.41 -10.33
C ALA A 13 -17.53 -20.95 -9.42
N GLU A 14 -18.19 -20.08 -8.66
CA GLU A 14 -19.31 -20.47 -7.78
C GLU A 14 -20.52 -20.95 -8.59
N ARG A 15 -20.84 -20.29 -9.71
CA ARG A 15 -21.91 -20.72 -10.61
C ARG A 15 -21.63 -22.10 -11.20
N LEU A 16 -20.37 -22.35 -11.59
CA LEU A 16 -19.96 -23.64 -12.13
C LEU A 16 -20.01 -24.73 -11.05
N GLN A 17 -19.59 -24.42 -9.81
CA GLN A 17 -19.76 -25.33 -8.67
C GLN A 17 -21.24 -25.65 -8.45
N ARG A 18 -22.12 -24.64 -8.38
CA ARG A 18 -23.58 -24.85 -8.18
C ARG A 18 -24.21 -25.70 -9.27
N ARG A 19 -23.90 -25.43 -10.54
CA ARG A 19 -24.43 -26.20 -11.69
C ARG A 19 -24.12 -27.68 -11.60
N TYR A 20 -22.94 -28.04 -11.09
CA TYR A 20 -22.48 -29.42 -10.99
C TYR A 20 -22.46 -29.94 -9.55
N SER A 21 -23.16 -29.27 -8.63
CA SER A 21 -23.41 -29.77 -7.28
C SER A 21 -24.72 -30.56 -7.32
N SER A 22 -24.63 -31.88 -7.20
CA SER A 22 -25.80 -32.75 -7.03
C SER A 22 -26.12 -32.90 -5.54
N SER A 23 -27.39 -33.18 -5.23
CA SER A 23 -27.84 -33.46 -3.86
C SER A 23 -27.08 -34.64 -3.22
N ARG A 24 -26.75 -35.67 -4.01
CA ARG A 24 -26.04 -36.86 -3.51
C ARG A 24 -24.54 -36.63 -3.33
N TYR A 25 -23.89 -35.88 -4.23
CA TYR A 25 -22.46 -35.54 -4.12
C TYR A 25 -22.06 -34.38 -5.05
N PRO A 26 -20.92 -33.71 -4.80
CA PRO A 26 -20.40 -32.67 -5.69
C PRO A 26 -19.73 -33.28 -6.95
N ALA A 27 -20.47 -33.39 -8.06
CA ALA A 27 -19.99 -34.02 -9.29
C ALA A 27 -18.76 -33.32 -9.90
N TRP A 28 -18.66 -31.99 -9.74
CA TRP A 28 -17.50 -31.22 -10.19
C TRP A 28 -16.18 -31.60 -9.51
N ARG A 29 -16.19 -32.32 -8.37
CA ARG A 29 -14.97 -32.80 -7.72
C ARG A 29 -14.40 -34.05 -8.37
N ARG A 30 -15.24 -34.88 -9.00
CA ARG A 30 -14.81 -36.12 -9.66
C ARG A 30 -14.46 -35.91 -11.14
N GLY A 31 -15.14 -34.96 -11.80
CA GLY A 31 -14.81 -34.60 -13.18
C GLY A 31 -13.56 -33.71 -13.27
N GLY A 32 -12.43 -34.29 -13.72
CA GLY A 32 -11.15 -33.58 -13.84
C GLY A 32 -11.22 -32.30 -14.68
N GLY A 33 -11.96 -32.32 -15.80
CA GLY A 33 -12.14 -31.14 -16.67
C GLY A 33 -12.82 -29.96 -15.97
N ILE A 34 -13.94 -30.22 -15.26
CA ILE A 34 -14.69 -29.17 -14.55
C ILE A 34 -13.87 -28.66 -13.37
N LEU A 35 -13.24 -29.55 -12.60
CA LEU A 35 -12.36 -29.17 -11.50
C LEU A 35 -11.21 -28.27 -11.98
N ASN A 36 -10.58 -28.62 -13.09
CA ASN A 36 -9.51 -27.83 -13.70
C ASN A 36 -10.01 -26.47 -14.20
N ARG A 37 -11.24 -26.39 -14.71
CA ARG A 37 -11.86 -25.12 -15.09
C ARG A 37 -12.10 -24.21 -13.88
N ILE A 38 -12.63 -24.76 -12.78
CA ILE A 38 -12.82 -24.03 -11.51
C ILE A 38 -11.46 -23.55 -10.97
N ARG A 39 -10.44 -24.42 -10.96
CA ARG A 39 -9.07 -24.06 -10.56
C ARG A 39 -8.50 -22.95 -11.43
N SER A 40 -8.72 -22.99 -12.75
CA SER A 40 -8.30 -21.95 -13.68
C SER A 40 -8.94 -20.60 -13.34
N TYR A 41 -10.23 -20.57 -13.01
CA TYR A 41 -10.90 -19.33 -12.57
C TYR A 41 -10.31 -18.81 -11.26
N HIS A 42 -10.10 -19.65 -10.25
CA HIS A 42 -9.44 -19.23 -9.02
C HIS A 42 -7.99 -18.74 -9.25
N ARG A 43 -7.26 -19.34 -10.20
CA ARG A 43 -5.93 -18.86 -10.61
C ARG A 43 -6.02 -17.47 -11.25
N LYS A 44 -6.99 -17.23 -12.13
CA LYS A 44 -7.23 -15.90 -12.71
C LYS A 44 -7.53 -14.85 -11.63
N VAL A 45 -8.40 -15.18 -10.67
CA VAL A 45 -8.68 -14.31 -9.51
C VAL A 45 -7.38 -13.96 -8.79
N ARG A 46 -6.57 -14.97 -8.45
CA ARG A 46 -5.30 -14.76 -7.76
C ARG A 46 -4.36 -13.84 -8.56
N ASN A 47 -4.17 -14.12 -9.84
CA ASN A 47 -3.27 -13.35 -10.69
C ASN A 47 -3.69 -11.89 -10.81
N ILE A 48 -4.99 -11.62 -10.97
CA ILE A 48 -5.52 -10.25 -11.02
C ILE A 48 -5.25 -9.49 -9.72
N LEU A 49 -5.51 -10.13 -8.57
CA LEU A 49 -5.28 -9.51 -7.27
C LEU A 49 -3.78 -9.30 -6.98
N GLU A 50 -2.93 -10.23 -7.43
CA GLU A 50 -1.48 -10.15 -7.29
C GLU A 50 -0.90 -9.00 -8.13
N GLU A 51 -1.29 -8.93 -9.39
CA GLU A 51 -0.87 -7.87 -10.31
C GLU A 51 -1.32 -6.50 -9.82
N TRP A 52 -2.57 -6.40 -9.35
CA TRP A 52 -3.08 -5.18 -8.75
C TRP A 52 -2.26 -4.75 -7.54
N ALA A 53 -2.02 -5.65 -6.58
CA ALA A 53 -1.27 -5.34 -5.37
C ALA A 53 0.16 -4.87 -5.69
N ARG A 54 0.84 -5.56 -6.61
CA ARG A 54 2.19 -5.21 -7.07
C ARG A 54 2.25 -3.84 -7.76
N ASN A 55 1.28 -3.53 -8.62
CA ASN A 55 1.25 -2.27 -9.35
C ASN A 55 0.90 -1.09 -8.45
N VAL A 56 -0.05 -1.27 -7.52
CA VAL A 56 -0.43 -0.22 -6.56
C VAL A 56 0.72 0.05 -5.58
N SER A 57 1.35 -0.99 -5.03
CA SER A 57 2.47 -0.81 -4.11
C SER A 57 3.65 -0.10 -4.76
N LEU A 58 3.99 -0.46 -6.00
CA LEU A 58 5.04 0.19 -6.77
C LEU A 58 4.75 1.67 -7.00
N LYS A 59 3.48 2.02 -7.29
CA LYS A 59 3.07 3.43 -7.43
C LYS A 59 3.21 4.20 -6.12
N ILE A 60 2.77 3.63 -4.99
CA ILE A 60 2.87 4.25 -3.67
C ILE A 60 4.34 4.52 -3.31
N VAL A 61 5.19 3.50 -3.42
CA VAL A 61 6.62 3.60 -3.10
C VAL A 61 7.32 4.56 -4.07
N GLY A 62 7.02 4.48 -5.36
CA GLY A 62 7.57 5.38 -6.37
C GLY A 62 7.20 6.85 -6.12
N LEU A 63 5.98 7.13 -5.67
CA LEU A 63 5.56 8.48 -5.27
C LEU A 63 6.30 8.96 -4.02
N SER A 64 6.42 8.10 -3.01
CA SER A 64 7.14 8.42 -1.77
C SER A 64 8.60 8.78 -2.05
N LEU A 65 9.29 8.01 -2.89
CA LEU A 65 10.68 8.29 -3.26
C LEU A 65 10.84 9.59 -4.03
N ARG A 66 9.95 9.88 -4.98
CA ARG A 66 9.98 11.13 -5.75
C ARG A 66 9.76 12.37 -4.89
N LEU A 67 8.92 12.25 -3.86
CA LEU A 67 8.57 13.36 -2.96
C LEU A 67 9.46 13.42 -1.72
N GLY A 68 10.37 12.46 -1.51
CA GLY A 68 11.18 12.38 -0.30
C GLY A 68 10.39 12.08 0.98
N TYR A 69 9.24 11.38 0.86
CA TYR A 69 8.38 11.05 2.00
C TYR A 69 8.54 9.61 2.48
N ALA A 70 8.24 9.37 3.76
CA ALA A 70 8.09 8.04 4.31
C ALA A 70 6.69 7.44 4.00
N VAL A 71 6.62 6.13 3.79
CA VAL A 71 5.36 5.41 3.62
C VAL A 71 4.88 4.92 5.00
N ALA A 72 3.71 5.39 5.44
CA ALA A 72 3.06 4.88 6.64
C ALA A 72 1.96 3.88 6.27
N ARG A 73 1.88 2.75 6.98
CA ARG A 73 0.76 1.80 6.86
C ARG A 73 0.37 1.18 8.19
N GLU A 74 -0.89 0.78 8.32
CA GLU A 74 -1.38 0.07 9.51
C GLU A 74 -0.93 -1.40 9.57
N ASN A 75 -0.78 -1.92 10.79
CA ASN A 75 -0.55 -3.33 11.06
C ASN A 75 -1.85 -4.15 11.08
N LEU A 76 -2.29 -4.60 9.91
CA LEU A 76 -3.52 -5.39 9.77
C LEU A 76 -3.37 -6.88 10.15
N THR A 77 -2.30 -7.29 10.83
CA THR A 77 -2.09 -8.69 11.23
C THR A 77 -3.22 -9.19 12.14
N GLY A 78 -3.75 -8.34 13.03
CA GLY A 78 -4.90 -8.67 13.88
C GLY A 78 -6.16 -8.97 13.08
N LEU A 79 -6.44 -8.19 12.04
CA LEU A 79 -7.56 -8.43 11.12
C LEU A 79 -7.44 -9.79 10.44
N ILE A 80 -6.23 -10.15 9.98
CA ILE A 80 -5.98 -11.44 9.32
C ILE A 80 -6.21 -12.62 10.27
N LYS A 81 -5.81 -12.50 11.55
CA LYS A 81 -6.09 -13.51 12.58
C LYS A 81 -7.60 -13.62 12.83
N ALA A 82 -8.31 -12.50 12.92
CA ALA A 82 -9.76 -12.46 13.13
C ALA A 82 -10.55 -13.10 11.97
N LEU A 83 -10.06 -13.04 10.72
CA LEU A 83 -10.71 -13.67 9.56
C LEU A 83 -10.99 -15.17 9.73
N ARG A 84 -10.21 -15.87 10.56
CA ARG A 84 -10.40 -17.30 10.80
C ARG A 84 -11.69 -17.61 11.57
N LYS A 85 -12.15 -16.66 12.40
CA LYS A 85 -13.35 -16.77 13.24
C LYS A 85 -14.61 -16.20 12.56
N MET A 86 -14.48 -15.57 11.40
CA MET A 86 -15.60 -14.94 10.70
C MET A 86 -16.40 -15.92 9.83
N PRO A 87 -17.69 -15.63 9.57
CA PRO A 87 -18.48 -16.34 8.58
C PRO A 87 -17.84 -16.32 7.19
N LYS A 88 -18.08 -17.38 6.42
CA LYS A 88 -17.46 -17.62 5.10
C LYS A 88 -17.63 -16.45 4.13
N ASP A 89 -18.80 -15.80 4.12
CA ASP A 89 -19.10 -14.74 3.17
C ASP A 89 -18.29 -13.46 3.45
N HIS A 90 -18.27 -13.03 4.71
CA HIS A 90 -17.45 -11.89 5.15
C HIS A 90 -15.96 -12.17 4.94
N ARG A 91 -15.49 -13.35 5.35
CA ARG A 91 -14.11 -13.78 5.17
C ARG A 91 -13.68 -13.68 3.71
N THR A 92 -14.53 -14.14 2.79
CA THR A 92 -14.13 -14.18 1.38
C THR A 92 -14.16 -12.80 0.73
N LYS A 93 -15.06 -11.90 1.13
CA LYS A 93 -15.02 -10.49 0.71
C LYS A 93 -13.69 -9.85 1.10
N LEU A 94 -13.28 -9.99 2.36
CA LEU A 94 -12.02 -9.42 2.86
C LEU A 94 -10.78 -10.02 2.20
N ILE A 95 -10.78 -11.33 1.89
CA ILE A 95 -9.69 -11.98 1.14
C ILE A 95 -9.57 -11.43 -0.29
N ILE A 96 -10.70 -11.08 -0.93
CA ILE A 96 -10.71 -10.51 -2.29
C ILE A 96 -10.26 -9.05 -2.27
N MET A 97 -10.63 -8.28 -1.25
CA MET A 97 -10.12 -6.90 -1.08
C MET A 97 -8.59 -6.88 -0.97
N GLY A 98 -7.98 -7.95 -0.45
CA GLY A 98 -6.56 -8.20 -0.63
C GLY A 98 -5.64 -7.37 0.27
N TYR A 99 -6.13 -6.87 1.41
CA TYR A 99 -5.37 -6.06 2.36
C TYR A 99 -4.01 -6.66 2.75
N SER A 100 -3.99 -7.96 3.03
CA SER A 100 -2.74 -8.66 3.40
C SER A 100 -1.74 -8.74 2.24
N ARG A 101 -2.22 -8.90 1.01
CA ARG A 101 -1.37 -8.92 -0.19
C ARG A 101 -0.79 -7.53 -0.44
N LEU A 102 -1.63 -6.50 -0.37
CA LEU A 102 -1.20 -5.12 -0.58
C LEU A 102 -0.14 -4.73 0.45
N GLY A 103 -0.36 -5.01 1.73
CA GLY A 103 0.62 -4.74 2.79
C GLY A 103 1.97 -5.42 2.54
N ARG A 104 1.96 -6.72 2.21
CA ARG A 104 3.19 -7.47 1.87
C ARG A 104 3.94 -6.87 0.68
N TRP A 105 3.22 -6.46 -0.36
CA TRP A 105 3.83 -5.86 -1.54
C TRP A 105 4.34 -4.45 -1.28
N ILE A 106 3.71 -3.67 -0.39
CA ILE A 106 4.24 -2.38 0.05
C ILE A 106 5.56 -2.59 0.80
N ASP A 107 5.60 -3.50 1.77
CA ASP A 107 6.82 -3.81 2.52
C ASP A 107 7.96 -4.23 1.58
N TRP A 108 7.68 -5.17 0.68
CA TRP A 108 8.67 -5.68 -0.23
C TRP A 108 9.20 -4.61 -1.20
N GLN A 109 8.31 -3.79 -1.78
CA GLN A 109 8.74 -2.70 -2.68
C GLN A 109 9.51 -1.62 -1.92
N ALA A 110 9.08 -1.26 -0.70
CA ALA A 110 9.77 -0.28 0.12
C ALA A 110 11.18 -0.76 0.46
N MET A 111 11.33 -2.01 0.92
CA MET A 111 12.63 -2.64 1.17
C MET A 111 13.50 -2.69 -0.09
N LYS A 112 12.93 -3.10 -1.22
CA LYS A 112 13.66 -3.24 -2.48
C LYS A 112 14.20 -1.90 -3.00
N HIS A 113 13.42 -0.83 -2.86
CA HIS A 113 13.77 0.49 -3.40
C HIS A 113 14.33 1.44 -2.33
N GLY A 114 14.53 0.98 -1.10
CA GLY A 114 15.08 1.79 -0.01
C GLY A 114 14.15 2.90 0.49
N ALA A 115 12.83 2.77 0.31
CA ALA A 115 11.88 3.76 0.80
C ALA A 115 11.66 3.60 2.31
N PRO A 116 11.73 4.68 3.12
CA PRO A 116 11.41 4.60 4.54
C PRO A 116 9.97 4.15 4.74
N ILE A 117 9.76 3.12 5.56
CA ILE A 117 8.43 2.58 5.85
C ILE A 117 8.18 2.53 7.36
N VAL A 118 7.00 2.97 7.77
CA VAL A 118 6.55 2.98 9.17
C VAL A 118 5.28 2.15 9.30
N ILE A 119 5.29 1.22 10.24
CA ILE A 119 4.14 0.37 10.55
C ILE A 119 3.49 0.90 11.83
N VAL A 120 2.23 1.32 11.76
CA VAL A 120 1.48 1.87 12.89
C VAL A 120 0.47 0.86 13.45
N ASP A 121 0.16 0.96 14.75
CA ASP A 121 -0.95 0.21 15.35
C ASP A 121 -2.29 0.76 14.84
N PRO A 122 -3.18 -0.07 14.25
CA PRO A 122 -4.51 0.37 13.83
C PRO A 122 -5.50 0.64 14.99
N ARG A 123 -5.19 0.28 16.24
CA ARG A 123 -6.14 0.45 17.35
C ARG A 123 -6.46 1.92 17.60
N GLY A 124 -7.73 2.31 17.50
CA GLY A 124 -8.16 3.69 17.77
C GLY A 124 -7.98 4.67 16.60
N THR A 125 -7.33 4.28 15.49
CA THR A 125 -7.07 5.18 14.35
C THR A 125 -8.35 5.73 13.71
N SER A 126 -9.47 5.02 13.81
CA SER A 126 -10.77 5.43 13.26
C SER A 126 -11.75 5.99 14.28
N SER A 127 -11.33 6.20 15.54
CA SER A 127 -12.24 6.55 16.64
C SER A 127 -11.72 7.66 17.55
N GLU A 128 -10.44 8.04 17.42
CA GLU A 128 -9.82 9.13 18.15
C GLU A 128 -9.78 10.40 17.28
N CYS A 129 -9.99 11.56 17.91
CA CYS A 129 -9.87 12.83 17.22
C CYS A 129 -8.41 13.11 16.87
N PRO A 130 -8.07 13.40 15.60
CA PRO A 130 -6.68 13.71 15.22
C PRO A 130 -6.14 14.98 15.88
N ASN A 131 -7.02 15.89 16.31
CA ASN A 131 -6.66 17.19 16.87
C ASN A 131 -6.47 17.15 18.40
N CYS A 132 -7.39 16.53 19.13
CA CYS A 132 -7.41 16.58 20.60
C CYS A 132 -7.51 15.21 21.28
N ASP A 133 -7.36 14.11 20.53
CA ASP A 133 -7.30 12.72 21.02
C ASP A 133 -8.55 12.22 21.78
N SER A 134 -9.60 13.04 21.90
CA SER A 134 -10.88 12.63 22.47
C SER A 134 -11.60 11.63 21.57
N LYS A 135 -12.44 10.80 22.18
CA LYS A 135 -13.28 9.84 21.45
C LYS A 135 -14.26 10.58 20.53
N LEU A 136 -14.32 10.14 19.27
CA LEU A 136 -15.25 10.65 18.27
C LEU A 136 -16.62 9.97 18.37
N GLU A 137 -17.65 10.72 18.03
CA GLU A 137 -19.04 10.27 17.96
C GLU A 137 -19.48 10.18 16.50
N GLU A 138 -20.36 9.22 16.19
CA GLU A 138 -20.92 9.07 14.84
C GLU A 138 -21.91 10.21 14.57
N ASN A 139 -21.67 11.00 13.51
CA ASN A 139 -22.55 12.08 13.06
C ASN A 139 -23.16 11.75 11.69
N GLY A 140 -24.02 10.73 11.64
CA GLY A 140 -24.64 10.24 10.40
C GLY A 140 -23.83 9.15 9.69
N TYR A 141 -23.97 9.05 8.36
CA TYR A 141 -23.31 7.98 7.59
C TYR A 141 -21.82 8.26 7.37
N ARG A 142 -20.96 7.46 8.00
CA ARG A 142 -19.49 7.46 7.89
C ARG A 142 -18.77 8.75 8.35
N ARG A 143 -19.50 9.76 8.81
CA ARG A 143 -18.93 10.97 9.41
C ARG A 143 -18.78 10.84 10.91
N LEU A 144 -17.70 11.42 11.42
CA LEU A 144 -17.35 11.44 12.82
C LEU A 144 -17.22 12.88 13.28
N ARG A 145 -17.81 13.20 14.43
CA ARG A 145 -17.74 14.50 15.07
C ARG A 145 -17.07 14.39 16.43
N CYS A 146 -16.21 15.35 16.74
CA CYS A 146 -15.57 15.47 18.03
C CYS A 146 -16.41 16.37 18.95
N PRO A 147 -16.86 15.89 20.13
CA PRO A 147 -17.59 16.72 21.08
C PRO A 147 -16.69 17.77 21.76
N SER A 148 -15.39 17.49 21.92
CA SER A 148 -14.45 18.36 22.64
C SER A 148 -13.94 19.55 21.81
N CYS A 149 -13.49 19.34 20.57
CA CYS A 149 -12.93 20.41 19.72
C CYS A 149 -13.79 20.76 18.49
N GLY A 150 -14.94 20.11 18.29
CA GLY A 150 -15.85 20.38 17.18
C GLY A 150 -15.41 19.85 15.80
N PHE A 151 -14.24 19.20 15.70
CA PHE A 151 -13.75 18.61 14.45
C PHE A 151 -14.75 17.62 13.84
N GLU A 152 -15.01 17.72 12.54
CA GLU A 152 -15.88 16.79 11.78
C GLU A 152 -15.21 16.35 10.48
N ALA A 153 -15.16 15.03 10.23
CA ALA A 153 -14.64 14.47 8.99
C ALA A 153 -15.20 13.06 8.71
N ASP A 154 -15.01 12.56 7.48
CA ASP A 154 -15.27 11.14 7.17
C ASP A 154 -14.29 10.22 7.91
N ARG A 155 -14.76 9.04 8.32
CA ARG A 155 -13.98 8.01 9.02
C ARG A 155 -12.67 7.66 8.32
N ASP A 156 -12.65 7.64 6.99
CA ASP A 156 -11.43 7.33 6.22
C ASP A 156 -10.42 8.49 6.28
N ILE A 157 -10.90 9.74 6.36
CA ILE A 157 -10.03 10.92 6.54
C ILE A 157 -9.43 10.89 7.94
N VAL A 158 -10.24 10.62 8.96
CA VAL A 158 -9.79 10.44 10.34
C VAL A 158 -8.70 9.36 10.43
N GLY A 159 -8.96 8.19 9.83
CA GLY A 159 -8.00 7.09 9.79
C GLY A 159 -6.66 7.48 9.15
N LYS A 160 -6.68 8.22 8.03
CA LYS A 160 -5.47 8.72 7.38
C LYS A 160 -4.70 9.72 8.25
N LEU A 161 -5.40 10.66 8.88
CA LEU A 161 -4.80 11.68 9.74
C LEU A 161 -4.14 11.04 10.98
N ASN A 162 -4.84 10.12 11.64
CA ASN A 162 -4.31 9.40 12.80
C ASN A 162 -3.14 8.48 12.43
N THR A 163 -3.23 7.79 11.29
CA THR A 163 -2.10 7.00 10.75
C THR A 163 -0.87 7.88 10.53
N ARG A 164 -1.05 9.06 9.94
CA ARG A 164 0.02 10.04 9.72
C ARG A 164 0.59 10.53 11.05
N LYS A 165 -0.26 10.95 11.99
CA LYS A 165 0.14 11.44 13.32
C LYS A 165 1.03 10.42 14.03
N ARG A 166 0.57 9.17 14.14
CA ARG A 166 1.33 8.08 14.77
C ARG A 166 2.64 7.76 14.03
N ALA A 167 2.63 7.82 12.69
CA ALA A 167 3.86 7.60 11.94
C ALA A 167 4.90 8.69 12.21
N LEU A 168 4.47 9.96 12.32
CA LEU A 168 5.35 11.08 12.67
C LEU A 168 5.89 10.96 14.11
N GLU A 169 5.05 10.54 15.06
CA GLU A 169 5.46 10.25 16.44
C GLU A 169 6.54 9.15 16.49
N ILE A 170 6.37 8.05 15.76
CA ILE A 170 7.37 6.97 15.68
C ILE A 170 8.68 7.46 15.05
N LEU A 171 8.61 8.38 14.09
CA LEU A 171 9.79 8.99 13.47
C LEU A 171 10.44 10.09 14.33
N GLY A 172 9.82 10.47 15.45
CA GLY A 172 10.30 11.56 16.32
C GLY A 172 10.18 12.96 15.67
N ILE A 173 9.39 13.09 14.60
CA ILE A 173 9.14 14.36 13.93
C ILE A 173 7.91 14.97 14.60
N LYS A 174 8.10 16.10 15.30
CA LYS A 174 6.96 16.85 15.85
C LYS A 174 6.11 17.38 14.69
N ALA A 175 4.88 16.92 14.61
CA ALA A 175 3.90 17.39 13.65
C ALA A 175 3.31 18.69 14.18
N ASP A 176 3.91 19.83 13.82
CA ASP A 176 3.20 21.09 13.98
C ASP A 176 2.01 21.06 13.02
N PHE A 177 0.79 21.12 13.55
CA PHE A 177 -0.45 21.16 12.77
C PHE A 177 -0.61 22.47 11.97
N GLY A 178 0.40 23.36 12.02
CA GLY A 178 0.50 24.59 11.25
C GLY A 178 1.43 24.42 10.05
N GLU A 179 1.01 24.95 8.92
CA GLU A 179 1.72 25.00 7.64
C GLU A 179 1.81 23.67 6.88
N LEU A 180 0.84 23.46 5.99
CA LEU A 180 1.20 22.98 4.66
C LEU A 180 2.29 23.92 4.13
N ARG A 181 3.56 23.56 4.32
CA ARG A 181 4.63 24.11 3.51
C ARG A 181 4.33 23.66 2.08
N THR A 182 3.67 24.55 1.34
CA THR A 182 3.82 24.61 -0.10
C THR A 182 5.33 24.52 -0.34
N LEU A 183 5.76 23.45 -1.02
CA LEU A 183 7.09 23.42 -1.61
C LEU A 183 7.11 24.61 -2.56
N GLN A 184 7.63 25.74 -2.10
CA GLN A 184 8.00 26.81 -3.00
C GLN A 184 9.09 26.21 -3.88
N MET A 185 8.78 26.06 -5.17
CA MET A 185 9.78 25.84 -6.21
C MET A 185 10.81 26.96 -6.02
N THR A 186 11.99 26.63 -5.50
CA THR A 186 13.07 27.60 -5.46
C THR A 186 13.48 27.88 -6.90
N ASP A 187 13.46 29.16 -7.24
CA ASP A 187 13.74 29.71 -8.56
C ASP A 187 14.95 29.05 -9.22
N VAL A 188 14.75 28.61 -10.46
CA VAL A 188 15.85 28.30 -11.37
C VAL A 188 16.60 29.62 -11.58
N ASN A 189 17.85 29.67 -11.14
CA ASN A 189 18.74 30.82 -11.29
C ASN A 189 18.72 31.32 -12.75
N PRO A 190 18.25 32.54 -13.02
CA PRO A 190 18.26 33.07 -14.36
C PRO A 190 19.69 33.48 -14.70
N ASN A 191 20.18 32.95 -15.81
CA ASN A 191 21.25 33.49 -16.64
C ASN A 191 22.69 33.05 -16.29
N ARG A 192 23.26 32.28 -17.21
CA ARG A 192 24.56 32.63 -17.79
C ARG A 192 24.53 32.30 -19.28
N CYS A 193 24.13 33.30 -20.08
CA CYS A 193 24.33 33.32 -21.52
C CYS A 193 25.74 33.86 -21.82
N GLY A 194 26.38 33.30 -22.85
CA GLY A 194 27.73 33.63 -23.36
C GLY A 194 28.70 32.45 -23.10
N GLU A 195 29.29 31.77 -24.07
CA GLU A 195 29.74 32.19 -25.40
C GLU A 195 29.75 31.01 -26.40
N SER A 196 29.73 31.35 -27.69
CA SER A 196 29.83 30.44 -28.83
C SER A 196 31.16 29.69 -28.87
N MET A 197 31.14 28.36 -28.79
CA MET A 197 32.33 27.55 -29.09
C MET A 197 32.62 27.56 -30.60
N LYS A 198 33.77 28.15 -30.96
CA LYS A 198 34.42 27.91 -32.25
C LYS A 198 34.91 26.45 -32.31
N ARG A 199 34.73 25.87 -33.48
CA ARG A 199 35.10 24.51 -33.88
C ARG A 199 36.59 24.48 -34.26
N SER A 200 37.38 23.62 -33.59
CA SER A 200 38.66 23.12 -34.13
C SER A 200 39.09 21.82 -33.43
N GLU A 201 39.06 20.75 -34.22
CA GLU A 201 40.04 19.65 -34.38
C GLU A 201 40.53 18.80 -33.17
N ALA A 202 40.10 17.54 -33.22
CA ALA A 202 40.84 16.27 -33.08
C ALA A 202 42.13 16.20 -32.23
N ARG A 203 42.09 15.33 -31.22
CA ARG A 203 43.04 14.23 -30.94
C ARG A 203 42.57 13.46 -29.70
N GLY A 204 42.39 12.15 -29.81
CA GLY A 204 43.20 11.22 -29.01
C GLY A 204 42.30 10.27 -28.23
N PHE A 205 42.35 9.00 -28.65
CA PHE A 205 41.65 7.85 -28.10
C PHE A 205 42.63 7.22 -27.11
N ASP A 206 42.29 7.13 -25.82
CA ASP A 206 43.01 6.25 -24.89
C ASP A 206 42.03 5.74 -23.82
N ASP A 207 41.97 4.41 -23.79
CA ASP A 207 41.34 3.55 -22.81
C ASP A 207 41.92 3.79 -21.41
N ASP A 208 41.07 3.84 -20.39
CA ASP A 208 41.47 3.38 -19.06
C ASP A 208 40.27 2.86 -18.24
N LEU A 209 40.22 1.54 -18.20
CA LEU A 209 39.42 0.72 -17.29
C LEU A 209 39.82 1.02 -15.84
N ARG A 210 38.95 1.71 -15.08
CA ARG A 210 38.98 1.66 -13.61
C ARG A 210 37.59 1.54 -13.01
N SER A 211 37.28 0.32 -12.57
CA SER A 211 36.20 0.02 -11.63
C SER A 211 36.31 0.83 -10.33
N PRO A 212 35.23 1.45 -9.85
CA PRO A 212 35.14 1.88 -8.45
C PRO A 212 34.55 0.78 -7.57
N ARG A 213 35.20 0.61 -6.42
CA ARG A 213 35.01 -0.39 -5.37
C ARG A 213 33.62 -0.38 -4.72
N PRO A 214 33.18 -1.50 -4.12
CA PRO A 214 31.94 -1.55 -3.35
C PRO A 214 32.04 -0.68 -2.08
N LEU A 215 31.08 0.22 -1.89
CA LEU A 215 30.87 0.90 -0.62
C LEU A 215 30.32 -0.10 0.41
N ARG A 216 31.01 -0.19 1.54
CA ARG A 216 30.74 -1.08 2.66
C ARG A 216 29.29 -0.98 3.14
N ALA A 217 28.65 -2.14 3.28
CA ALA A 217 27.40 -2.29 4.01
C ALA A 217 27.65 -2.06 5.51
N GLY A 218 27.20 -0.90 6.02
CA GLY A 218 26.99 -0.68 7.45
C GLY A 218 25.70 -1.38 7.86
N GLY A 219 25.83 -2.57 8.47
CA GLY A 219 24.72 -3.32 9.02
C GLY A 219 24.10 -2.62 10.22
N GLY A 220 22.84 -2.24 10.09
CA GLY A 220 21.97 -1.86 11.20
C GLY A 220 20.73 -2.76 11.19
N GLN A 221 20.80 -3.89 11.89
CA GLN A 221 19.64 -4.73 12.20
C GLN A 221 18.69 -3.95 13.10
N LEU A 222 17.52 -3.56 12.58
CA LEU A 222 16.40 -3.17 13.43
C LEU A 222 15.53 -4.40 13.71
N TYR A 223 15.59 -4.79 14.97
CA TYR A 223 14.98 -5.97 15.58
C TYR A 223 13.45 -5.96 15.48
N TYR A 224 12.89 -7.09 15.04
CA TYR A 224 11.54 -7.49 15.41
C TYR A 224 11.53 -7.86 16.90
N LYS A 225 10.82 -7.11 17.74
CA LYS A 225 10.42 -7.58 19.07
C LYS A 225 9.06 -8.29 18.96
N ASN A 226 9.04 -9.51 19.48
CA ASN A 226 7.89 -10.41 19.59
C ASN A 226 6.78 -9.84 20.47
#